data_AF-A0A7S2MNX3-F1
#
_entry.id   AF-A0A7S2MNX3-F1
#
_cell.length_a   1.000
_cell.length_b   1.000
_cell.length_c   1.000
_cell.angle_alpha   90.00
_cell.angle_beta   90.00
_cell.angle_gamma   90.00
#
_symmetry.space_group_name_H-M   'P 1'
#
loop_
_entity.id
_entity.type
_entity.pdbx_description
1 polymer ?
#
loop_
_entity_poly.entity_id
_entity_poly.type
_entity_poly.pdbx_seq_one_letter_code
_entity_poly.pdbx_strand_id
1 'polypeptide(L)'
;RRGGEPQWCPGGMPGAISGVSRTSCLVGAERTGESARFEVIVEHVVVRVEPSVTAAPLGAANEGETLLGTPYKVHDEPWLCLHPKAAKQGLDFGAPCGWVLIHGACLGLGQLLRHVPEAQGAAVRVDAAGDPRPSQRGGSRAFEVAVRQVLVHRAPSLASPAVGAANKGEWLFGKIFTVDGQPWLCLGPDEASADRSGAGEEDSDGAEAIEFGWVLVDGSSV
;
A
#
# COMPACT_ATOMS: atom_id res chain seq x y z
N ARG A 1 -23.23 70.39 3.58
CA ARG A 1 -23.85 69.10 3.97
C ARG A 1 -22.71 68.23 4.50
N ARG A 2 -22.73 67.89 5.78
CA ARG A 2 -21.66 67.15 6.48
C ARG A 2 -21.68 65.68 6.08
N GLY A 3 -20.50 65.10 5.96
CA GLY A 3 -20.28 63.69 5.67
C GLY A 3 -20.63 62.78 6.85
N GLY A 4 -20.95 61.53 6.50
CA GLY A 4 -21.06 60.41 7.43
C GLY A 4 -20.09 59.32 6.95
N GLU A 5 -18.99 59.19 7.67
CA GLU A 5 -17.97 58.16 7.49
C GLU A 5 -18.46 56.87 8.18
N PRO A 6 -18.40 55.69 7.53
CA PRO A 6 -18.83 54.45 8.16
C PRO A 6 -17.80 54.00 9.21
N GLN A 7 -18.23 54.02 10.46
CA GLN A 7 -17.47 53.61 11.63
C GLN A 7 -17.21 52.10 11.60
N TRP A 8 -15.95 51.71 11.37
CA TRP A 8 -15.47 50.35 11.56
C TRP A 8 -15.41 50.04 13.05
N CYS A 9 -16.07 48.96 13.49
CA CYS A 9 -15.94 48.44 14.86
C CYS A 9 -14.73 47.49 14.93
N PRO A 10 -13.66 47.82 15.67
CA PRO A 10 -12.66 46.84 16.05
C PRO A 10 -13.05 46.23 17.39
N GLY A 11 -13.05 44.90 17.49
CA GLY A 11 -13.06 44.22 18.79
C GLY A 11 -14.27 43.34 19.02
N GLY A 12 -14.06 42.05 18.79
CA GLY A 12 -14.98 40.99 19.16
C GLY A 12 -14.52 39.71 18.50
N MET A 13 -13.35 39.18 18.88
CA MET A 13 -12.95 37.82 18.49
C MET A 13 -13.85 36.84 19.25
N PRO A 14 -14.76 36.11 18.59
CA PRO A 14 -15.53 35.07 19.26
C PRO A 14 -14.57 33.93 19.66
N GLY A 15 -14.76 33.48 20.90
CA GLY A 15 -13.89 32.56 21.61
C GLY A 15 -13.64 31.24 20.89
N ALA A 16 -12.49 30.66 21.23
CA ALA A 16 -12.13 29.29 20.92
C ALA A 16 -13.25 28.33 21.37
N ILE A 17 -14.06 27.88 20.42
CA ILE A 17 -14.92 26.71 20.57
C ILE A 17 -14.04 25.46 20.60
N SER A 18 -13.47 25.21 21.78
CA SER A 18 -12.95 23.89 22.16
C SER A 18 -14.11 22.91 22.24
N GLY A 19 -13.99 21.79 21.53
CA GLY A 19 -14.81 20.60 21.79
C GLY A 19 -15.94 20.30 20.81
N VAL A 20 -15.76 20.54 19.50
CA VAL A 20 -16.61 19.82 18.52
C VAL A 20 -16.10 18.39 18.41
N SER A 21 -16.83 17.44 18.99
CA SER A 21 -16.61 16.01 18.81
C SER A 21 -16.67 15.68 17.32
N ARG A 22 -15.50 15.53 16.68
CA ARG A 22 -15.30 15.42 15.22
C ARG A 22 -15.70 14.05 14.63
N THR A 23 -16.80 13.46 15.09
CA THR A 23 -17.19 12.08 14.71
C THR A 23 -18.57 12.01 14.03
N SER A 24 -19.20 13.15 13.72
CA SER A 24 -20.59 13.17 13.22
C SER A 24 -20.78 12.88 11.72
N CYS A 25 -19.72 12.70 10.94
CA CYS A 25 -19.83 12.44 9.49
C CYS A 25 -20.27 11.00 9.12
N LEU A 26 -20.44 10.11 10.10
CA LEU A 26 -20.80 8.70 9.88
C LEU A 26 -22.27 8.38 10.19
N VAL A 27 -23.09 9.37 10.52
CA VAL A 27 -24.50 9.13 10.88
C VAL A 27 -25.26 8.62 9.65
N GLY A 28 -25.69 7.36 9.70
CA GLY A 28 -26.42 6.70 8.61
C GLY A 28 -25.55 6.00 7.55
N ALA A 29 -24.23 5.95 7.74
CA ALA A 29 -23.32 5.21 6.85
C ALA A 29 -23.14 3.77 7.32
N GLU A 30 -23.51 2.80 6.47
CA GLU A 30 -23.30 1.38 6.73
C GLU A 30 -21.99 0.93 6.08
N ARG A 31 -21.04 0.43 6.88
CA ARG A 31 -19.77 -0.08 6.35
C ARG A 31 -20.01 -1.35 5.54
N THR A 32 -19.61 -1.35 4.27
CA THR A 32 -19.82 -2.49 3.35
C THR A 32 -18.61 -3.40 3.20
N GLY A 33 -17.42 -2.97 3.64
CA GLY A 33 -16.21 -3.76 3.50
C GLY A 33 -15.01 -3.26 4.30
N GLU A 34 -13.88 -3.95 4.14
CA GLU A 34 -12.62 -3.57 4.75
C GLU A 34 -11.92 -2.42 4.02
N SER A 35 -10.90 -1.83 4.63
CA SER A 35 -10.11 -0.79 3.96
C SER A 35 -9.38 -1.40 2.77
N ALA A 36 -9.53 -0.79 1.59
CA ALA A 36 -8.95 -1.29 0.35
C ALA A 36 -8.49 -0.14 -0.55
N ARG A 37 -7.74 -0.48 -1.60
CA ARG A 37 -7.25 0.45 -2.61
C ARG A 37 -8.23 0.52 -3.78
N PHE A 38 -8.50 1.72 -4.26
CA PHE A 38 -9.39 1.99 -5.37
C PHE A 38 -8.68 2.88 -6.36
N GLU A 39 -8.74 2.54 -7.64
CA GLU A 39 -8.20 3.33 -8.74
C GLU A 39 -9.32 4.15 -9.37
N VAL A 40 -9.04 5.41 -9.65
CA VAL A 40 -9.96 6.28 -10.38
C VAL A 40 -9.93 5.91 -11.86
N ILE A 41 -11.08 5.54 -12.43
CA ILE A 41 -11.19 5.09 -13.83
C ILE A 41 -11.87 6.10 -14.77
N VAL A 42 -12.22 7.27 -14.24
CA VAL A 42 -12.78 8.39 -14.99
C VAL A 42 -11.84 9.57 -14.89
N GLU A 43 -11.95 10.52 -15.83
CA GLU A 43 -11.05 11.68 -15.92
C GLU A 43 -10.87 12.41 -14.57
N HIS A 44 -11.96 12.64 -13.85
CA HIS A 44 -11.96 13.30 -12.55
C HIS A 44 -13.10 12.84 -11.65
N VAL A 45 -12.82 12.68 -10.34
CA VAL A 45 -13.83 12.42 -9.31
C VAL A 45 -13.69 13.43 -8.18
N VAL A 46 -14.81 14.02 -7.76
CA VAL A 46 -14.85 15.02 -6.69
C VAL A 46 -14.79 14.35 -5.32
N VAL A 47 -13.85 14.78 -4.48
CA VAL A 47 -13.77 14.45 -3.06
C VAL A 47 -14.60 15.45 -2.28
N ARG A 48 -15.45 14.99 -1.36
CA ARG A 48 -16.42 15.82 -0.64
C ARG A 48 -16.28 15.69 0.86
N VAL A 49 -16.77 16.69 1.59
CA VAL A 49 -16.75 16.71 3.05
C VAL A 49 -17.70 15.69 3.69
N GLU A 50 -18.78 15.35 2.99
CA GLU A 50 -19.84 14.43 3.41
C GLU A 50 -20.21 13.50 2.25
N PRO A 51 -20.78 12.30 2.53
CA PRO A 51 -21.21 11.35 1.51
C PRO A 51 -22.53 11.79 0.86
N SER A 52 -22.51 12.93 0.18
CA SER A 52 -23.64 13.48 -0.56
C SER A 52 -23.14 14.19 -1.83
N VAL A 53 -23.85 14.03 -2.94
CA VAL A 53 -23.55 14.69 -4.21
C VAL A 53 -23.70 16.22 -4.15
N THR A 54 -24.39 16.75 -3.14
CA THR A 54 -24.54 18.20 -2.92
C THR A 54 -23.58 18.74 -1.86
N ALA A 55 -22.79 17.89 -1.19
CA ALA A 55 -21.85 18.31 -0.16
C ALA A 55 -20.72 19.16 -0.75
N ALA A 56 -20.13 20.04 0.07
CA ALA A 56 -19.05 20.91 -0.36
C ALA A 56 -17.86 20.07 -0.90
N PRO A 57 -17.31 20.43 -2.07
CA PRO A 57 -16.13 19.77 -2.60
C PRO A 57 -14.91 20.16 -1.76
N LEU A 58 -14.11 19.16 -1.40
CA LEU A 58 -12.81 19.32 -0.76
C LEU A 58 -11.68 19.35 -1.80
N GLY A 59 -11.85 18.63 -2.91
CA GLY A 59 -10.88 18.55 -4.00
C GLY A 59 -11.34 17.58 -5.07
N ALA A 60 -10.43 17.16 -5.94
CA ALA A 60 -10.68 16.14 -6.95
C ALA A 60 -9.51 15.17 -7.03
N ALA A 61 -9.81 13.93 -7.38
CA ALA A 61 -8.86 12.90 -7.74
C ALA A 61 -8.94 12.65 -9.26
N ASN A 62 -7.80 12.45 -9.91
CA ASN A 62 -7.68 12.28 -11.35
C ASN A 62 -7.63 10.80 -11.75
N GLU A 63 -7.91 10.51 -13.02
CA GLU A 63 -7.77 9.17 -13.60
C GLU A 63 -6.40 8.54 -13.30
N GLY A 64 -6.40 7.26 -12.92
CA GLY A 64 -5.20 6.50 -12.57
C GLY A 64 -4.70 6.71 -11.13
N GLU A 65 -5.24 7.69 -10.39
CA GLU A 65 -4.87 7.85 -8.98
C GLU A 65 -5.42 6.71 -8.12
N THR A 66 -4.61 6.25 -7.16
CA THR A 66 -4.99 5.18 -6.23
C THR A 66 -5.35 5.74 -4.86
N LEU A 67 -6.62 5.65 -4.50
CA LEU A 67 -7.20 6.08 -3.24
C LEU A 67 -7.25 4.93 -2.23
N LEU A 68 -6.86 5.20 -0.99
CA LEU A 68 -7.01 4.27 0.13
C LEU A 68 -8.18 4.68 1.02
N GLY A 69 -9.18 3.82 1.13
CA GLY A 69 -10.38 4.13 1.89
C GLY A 69 -11.15 2.90 2.35
N THR A 70 -12.17 3.13 3.16
CA THR A 70 -13.12 2.10 3.59
C THR A 70 -14.45 2.33 2.88
N PRO A 71 -15.02 1.31 2.21
CA PRO A 71 -16.30 1.47 1.51
C PRO A 71 -17.47 1.45 2.50
N TYR A 72 -18.42 2.34 2.24
CA TYR A 72 -19.67 2.52 2.95
C TYR A 72 -20.83 2.59 1.97
N LYS A 73 -22.04 2.35 2.49
CA LYS A 73 -23.30 2.55 1.81
C LYS A 73 -24.06 3.65 2.54
N VAL A 74 -24.47 4.68 1.81
CA VAL A 74 -25.20 5.84 2.32
C VAL A 74 -26.36 6.09 1.37
N HIS A 75 -27.60 5.99 1.86
CA HIS A 75 -28.81 6.11 1.04
C HIS A 75 -28.80 5.22 -0.22
N ASP A 76 -28.40 3.96 -0.06
CA ASP A 76 -28.23 3.00 -1.16
C ASP A 76 -27.14 3.30 -2.20
N GLU A 77 -26.37 4.37 -2.00
CA GLU A 77 -25.23 4.71 -2.84
C GLU A 77 -23.91 4.23 -2.24
N PRO A 78 -22.98 3.70 -3.05
CA PRO A 78 -21.69 3.24 -2.57
C PRO A 78 -20.69 4.41 -2.51
N TRP A 79 -20.22 4.72 -1.31
CA TRP A 79 -19.26 5.79 -1.02
C TRP A 79 -17.96 5.21 -0.45
N LEU A 80 -16.83 5.83 -0.75
CA LEU A 80 -15.53 5.52 -0.19
C LEU A 80 -15.15 6.61 0.81
N CYS A 81 -14.97 6.23 2.07
CA CYS A 81 -14.44 7.11 3.11
C CYS A 81 -12.90 7.03 3.08
N LEU A 82 -12.25 8.14 2.72
CA LEU A 82 -10.79 8.23 2.62
C LEU A 82 -10.17 8.33 4.01
N HIS A 83 -9.08 7.56 4.22
CA HIS A 83 -8.31 7.65 5.47
C HIS A 83 -7.49 8.94 5.52
N PRO A 84 -7.24 9.52 6.72
CA PRO A 84 -6.37 10.69 6.86
C PRO A 84 -4.95 10.46 6.32
N LYS A 85 -4.49 9.20 6.31
CA LYS A 85 -3.19 8.84 5.75
C LYS A 85 -3.13 8.96 4.22
N ALA A 86 -4.28 8.90 3.52
CA ALA A 86 -4.35 9.14 2.09
C ALA A 86 -4.05 10.61 1.74
N ALA A 87 -4.24 11.54 2.67
CA ALA A 87 -3.88 12.96 2.48
C ALA A 87 -2.39 13.17 2.18
N LYS A 88 -1.52 12.21 2.57
CA LYS A 88 -0.08 12.26 2.25
C LYS A 88 0.23 12.14 0.75
N GLN A 89 -0.75 11.77 -0.08
CA GLN A 89 -0.60 11.70 -1.54
C GLN A 89 -0.80 13.07 -2.23
N GLY A 90 -0.65 14.17 -1.50
CA GLY A 90 -0.78 15.54 -2.05
C GLY A 90 -2.18 16.13 -1.97
N LEU A 91 -3.09 15.45 -1.27
CA LEU A 91 -4.49 15.84 -1.11
C LEU A 91 -4.72 16.34 0.32
N ASP A 92 -4.32 17.58 0.61
CA ASP A 92 -4.66 18.22 1.89
C ASP A 92 -6.04 18.87 1.82
N PHE A 93 -7.01 18.20 2.42
CA PHE A 93 -8.40 18.64 2.39
C PHE A 93 -8.81 19.50 3.60
N GLY A 94 -7.93 19.68 4.60
CA GLY A 94 -8.28 20.37 5.85
C GLY A 94 -9.41 19.72 6.67
N ALA A 95 -9.94 18.57 6.23
CA ALA A 95 -11.02 17.82 6.85
C ALA A 95 -10.50 16.47 7.41
N PRO A 96 -11.11 15.93 8.48
CA PRO A 96 -10.65 14.68 9.09
C PRO A 96 -10.82 13.45 8.17
N CYS A 97 -11.75 13.52 7.22
CA CYS A 97 -12.02 12.48 6.23
C CYS A 97 -12.61 13.13 4.97
N GLY A 98 -12.36 12.53 3.81
CA GLY A 98 -13.01 12.88 2.55
C GLY A 98 -13.87 11.73 2.06
N TRP A 99 -14.90 12.03 1.29
CA TRP A 99 -15.85 11.07 0.73
C TRP A 99 -15.83 11.12 -0.78
N VAL A 100 -15.80 9.94 -1.40
CA VAL A 100 -15.74 9.80 -2.86
C VAL A 100 -16.80 8.80 -3.30
N LEU A 101 -17.56 9.11 -4.34
CA LEU A 101 -18.58 8.21 -4.85
C LEU A 101 -17.91 7.06 -5.64
N ILE A 102 -18.22 5.81 -5.31
CA ILE A 102 -17.65 4.63 -5.98
C ILE A 102 -18.34 4.40 -7.33
N HIS A 103 -19.66 4.55 -7.37
CA HIS A 103 -20.49 4.34 -8.56
C HIS A 103 -21.52 5.47 -8.71
N GLY A 104 -21.39 6.27 -9.76
CA GLY A 104 -22.25 7.40 -10.11
C GLY A 104 -23.53 7.01 -10.85
N ALA A 105 -24.22 5.94 -10.44
CA ALA A 105 -25.45 5.49 -11.12
C ALA A 105 -26.54 6.57 -11.04
N CYS A 106 -26.65 7.23 -9.89
CA CYS A 106 -27.57 8.33 -9.64
C CYS A 106 -27.32 9.56 -10.55
N LEU A 107 -26.12 9.68 -11.11
CA LEU A 107 -25.72 10.76 -12.02
C LEU A 107 -25.63 10.31 -13.48
N GLY A 108 -25.91 9.04 -13.78
CA GLY A 108 -25.76 8.46 -15.13
C GLY A 108 -24.30 8.27 -15.57
N LEU A 109 -23.34 8.27 -14.65
CA LEU A 109 -21.89 8.19 -14.94
C LEU A 109 -21.31 6.76 -14.86
N GLY A 110 -22.06 5.80 -14.33
CA GLY A 110 -21.57 4.42 -14.17
C GLY A 110 -20.52 4.28 -13.06
N GLN A 111 -19.55 3.39 -13.25
CA GLN A 111 -18.49 3.12 -12.28
C GLN A 111 -17.44 4.24 -12.29
N LEU A 112 -17.11 4.82 -11.13
CA LEU A 112 -16.13 5.90 -11.01
C LEU A 112 -14.78 5.42 -10.45
N LEU A 113 -14.84 4.48 -9.50
CA LEU A 113 -13.70 3.87 -8.84
C LEU A 113 -13.69 2.37 -9.10
N ARG A 114 -12.55 1.79 -9.46
CA ARG A 114 -12.37 0.34 -9.56
C ARG A 114 -11.60 -0.17 -8.35
N HIS A 115 -12.08 -1.24 -7.71
CA HIS A 115 -11.31 -1.92 -6.68
C HIS A 115 -10.01 -2.45 -7.29
N VAL A 116 -8.87 -2.00 -6.76
CA VAL A 116 -7.59 -2.57 -7.09
C VAL A 116 -7.44 -3.75 -6.13
N PRO A 117 -7.59 -5.01 -6.60
CA PRO A 117 -7.18 -6.12 -5.75
C PRO A 117 -5.77 -5.79 -5.33
N GLU A 118 -5.47 -5.92 -4.04
CA GLU A 118 -4.10 -5.85 -3.55
C GLU A 118 -3.35 -6.94 -4.30
N ALA A 119 -2.82 -6.57 -5.47
CA ALA A 119 -2.28 -7.47 -6.45
C ALA A 119 -1.12 -8.06 -5.73
N GLN A 120 -1.31 -9.31 -5.28
CA GLN A 120 -0.47 -10.09 -4.37
C GLN A 120 0.96 -9.60 -4.47
N GLY A 121 1.26 -8.54 -3.72
CA GLY A 121 2.55 -7.91 -3.75
C GLY A 121 3.43 -8.99 -3.18
N ALA A 122 4.35 -9.50 -3.98
CA ALA A 122 5.30 -10.52 -3.58
C ALA A 122 6.15 -9.97 -2.44
N ALA A 123 5.62 -9.96 -1.22
CA ALA A 123 6.23 -9.37 -0.05
C ALA A 123 6.66 -10.51 0.86
N VAL A 124 7.92 -10.91 0.69
CA VAL A 124 8.64 -11.61 1.75
C VAL A 124 8.69 -10.67 2.96
N ARG A 125 8.07 -11.04 4.08
CA ARG A 125 8.16 -10.25 5.31
C ARG A 125 9.44 -10.62 6.04
N VAL A 126 10.17 -9.60 6.49
CA VAL A 126 11.32 -9.79 7.37
C VAL A 126 10.82 -9.63 8.81
N ASP A 127 10.22 -10.68 9.38
CA ASP A 127 9.87 -10.64 10.79
C ASP A 127 11.15 -10.75 11.63
N ALA A 128 11.58 -9.63 12.20
CA ALA A 128 12.69 -9.54 13.15
C ALA A 128 12.27 -9.96 14.57
N ALA A 129 11.55 -11.07 14.71
CA ALA A 129 10.99 -11.52 15.98
C ALA A 129 11.68 -12.78 16.53
N GLY A 130 12.62 -12.58 17.47
CA GLY A 130 12.93 -13.55 18.54
C GLY A 130 13.96 -14.65 18.24
N ASP A 131 15.17 -14.47 18.77
CA ASP A 131 16.31 -15.42 18.82
C ASP A 131 15.91 -16.80 19.46
N PRO A 132 16.53 -17.95 19.09
CA PRO A 132 17.97 -18.14 19.24
C PRO A 132 18.72 -18.76 18.03
N ARG A 133 19.69 -17.99 17.54
CA ARG A 133 21.02 -18.36 17.02
C ARG A 133 21.11 -19.43 15.92
N PRO A 134 21.50 -18.99 14.71
CA PRO A 134 22.62 -19.58 13.99
C PRO A 134 23.87 -18.72 14.25
N SER A 135 24.97 -19.38 14.61
CA SER A 135 26.29 -18.76 14.83
C SER A 135 26.63 -17.73 13.75
N GLN A 136 26.71 -16.46 14.13
CA GLN A 136 27.18 -15.38 13.28
C GLN A 136 28.65 -15.59 12.90
N ARG A 137 28.87 -16.29 11.79
CA ARG A 137 30.02 -16.11 10.90
C ARG A 137 29.54 -16.31 9.48
N GLY A 138 29.20 -15.21 8.81
CA GLY A 138 29.06 -15.17 7.35
C GLY A 138 27.65 -15.29 6.79
N GLY A 139 26.99 -14.14 6.61
CA GLY A 139 26.44 -13.81 5.29
C GLY A 139 24.96 -14.06 4.99
N SER A 140 24.35 -15.18 5.37
CA SER A 140 22.99 -15.51 4.88
C SER A 140 21.92 -15.31 5.96
N ARG A 141 20.79 -14.69 5.59
CA ARG A 141 19.61 -14.51 6.44
C ARG A 141 18.47 -15.39 5.95
N ALA A 142 17.65 -15.87 6.88
CA ALA A 142 16.44 -16.64 6.60
C ALA A 142 15.23 -15.70 6.55
N PHE A 143 14.31 -15.95 5.62
CA PHE A 143 13.13 -15.14 5.38
C PHE A 143 11.92 -16.03 5.13
N GLU A 144 10.83 -15.79 5.83
CA GLU A 144 9.58 -16.51 5.60
C GLU A 144 8.76 -15.80 4.51
N VAL A 145 8.22 -16.59 3.57
CA VAL A 145 7.29 -16.08 2.57
C VAL A 145 5.94 -15.83 3.24
N ALA A 146 5.61 -14.56 3.50
CA ALA A 146 4.37 -14.19 4.21
C ALA A 146 3.13 -14.06 3.29
N VAL A 147 3.35 -13.97 1.99
CA VAL A 147 2.30 -13.84 0.97
C VAL A 147 2.03 -15.16 0.27
N ARG A 148 0.92 -15.26 -0.46
CA ARG A 148 0.49 -16.50 -1.10
C ARG A 148 1.60 -17.15 -1.93
N GLN A 149 2.30 -16.35 -2.72
CA GLN A 149 3.37 -16.79 -3.59
C GLN A 149 4.31 -15.62 -3.90
N VAL A 150 5.59 -15.91 -4.08
CA VAL A 150 6.64 -14.96 -4.48
C VAL A 150 7.38 -15.54 -5.67
N LEU A 151 7.59 -14.73 -6.71
CA LEU A 151 8.32 -15.16 -7.91
C LEU A 151 9.82 -15.07 -7.69
N VAL A 152 10.54 -16.08 -8.16
CA VAL A 152 12.00 -16.12 -8.21
C VAL A 152 12.43 -15.79 -9.63
N HIS A 153 13.22 -14.73 -9.79
CA HIS A 153 13.71 -14.23 -11.07
C HIS A 153 15.15 -14.63 -11.33
N ARG A 154 15.55 -14.69 -12.60
CA ARG A 154 16.94 -14.98 -13.00
C ARG A 154 17.91 -13.83 -12.70
N ALA A 155 17.39 -12.62 -12.58
CA ALA A 155 18.13 -11.39 -12.29
C ALA A 155 17.29 -10.47 -11.39
N PRO A 156 17.89 -9.52 -10.66
CA PRO A 156 17.18 -8.58 -9.79
C PRO A 156 16.45 -7.50 -10.60
N SER A 157 15.49 -7.92 -11.42
CA SER A 157 14.66 -7.06 -12.26
C SER A 157 13.31 -7.73 -12.49
N LEU A 158 12.23 -6.97 -12.36
CA LEU A 158 10.87 -7.46 -12.66
C LEU A 158 10.68 -7.79 -14.15
N ALA A 159 11.55 -7.29 -15.03
CA ALA A 159 11.57 -7.66 -16.45
C ALA A 159 12.28 -8.99 -16.72
N SER A 160 13.03 -9.52 -15.74
CA SER A 160 13.72 -10.80 -15.85
C SER A 160 12.72 -11.96 -15.79
N PRO A 161 12.89 -13.02 -16.61
CA PRO A 161 12.00 -14.18 -16.55
C PRO A 161 12.00 -14.81 -15.16
N ALA A 162 10.82 -15.20 -14.69
CA ALA A 162 10.67 -15.99 -13.49
C ALA A 162 11.18 -17.41 -13.77
N VAL A 163 12.12 -17.87 -12.95
CA VAL A 163 12.71 -19.22 -12.98
C VAL A 163 12.03 -20.16 -11.99
N GLY A 164 11.25 -19.62 -11.05
CA GLY A 164 10.52 -20.39 -10.07
C GLY A 164 9.60 -19.53 -9.22
N ALA A 165 9.03 -20.14 -8.18
CA ALA A 165 8.22 -19.44 -7.19
C ALA A 165 8.29 -20.13 -5.83
N ALA A 166 8.16 -19.35 -4.77
CA ALA A 166 8.07 -19.82 -3.39
C ALA A 166 6.67 -19.52 -2.82
N ASN A 167 6.11 -20.45 -2.04
CA ASN A 167 4.76 -20.36 -1.49
C ASN A 167 4.76 -19.83 -0.05
N LYS A 168 3.59 -19.37 0.41
CA LYS A 168 3.41 -18.93 1.80
C LYS A 168 3.91 -19.97 2.81
N GLY A 169 4.71 -19.53 3.78
CA GLY A 169 5.27 -20.36 4.85
C GLY A 169 6.58 -21.08 4.48
N GLU A 170 7.02 -20.99 3.22
CA GLU A 170 8.35 -21.47 2.84
C GLU A 170 9.43 -20.50 3.32
N TRP A 171 10.59 -21.06 3.67
CA TRP A 171 11.75 -20.30 4.13
C TRP A 171 12.76 -20.14 3.00
N LEU A 172 13.12 -18.90 2.73
CA LEU A 172 14.13 -18.51 1.76
C LEU A 172 15.40 -18.08 2.49
N PHE A 173 16.54 -18.51 1.97
CA PHE A 173 17.85 -18.20 2.55
C PHE A 173 18.66 -17.42 1.53
N GLY A 174 19.23 -16.29 1.95
CA GLY A 174 19.99 -15.47 1.03
C GLY A 174 20.55 -14.19 1.61
N LYS A 175 21.13 -13.39 0.72
CA LYS A 175 21.69 -12.07 1.00
C LYS A 175 20.80 -11.01 0.37
N ILE A 176 20.47 -9.95 1.12
CA ILE A 176 19.73 -8.81 0.57
C ILE A 176 20.72 -7.87 -0.13
N PHE A 177 20.38 -7.47 -1.35
CA PHE A 177 21.06 -6.46 -2.15
C PHE A 177 20.07 -5.36 -2.51
N THR A 178 20.56 -4.14 -2.69
CA THR A 178 19.74 -3.05 -3.22
C THR A 178 20.09 -2.84 -4.69
N VAL A 179 19.10 -2.99 -5.57
CA VAL A 179 19.23 -2.78 -7.02
C VAL A 179 18.15 -1.80 -7.46
N ASP A 180 18.54 -0.71 -8.11
CA ASP A 180 17.66 0.38 -8.54
C ASP A 180 16.76 0.95 -7.42
N GLY A 181 17.30 1.01 -6.20
CA GLY A 181 16.59 1.50 -5.02
C GLY A 181 15.59 0.51 -4.41
N GLN A 182 15.48 -0.70 -4.95
CA GLN A 182 14.62 -1.76 -4.43
C GLN A 182 15.45 -2.86 -3.74
N PRO A 183 15.01 -3.43 -2.61
CA PRO A 183 15.70 -4.54 -1.97
C PRO A 183 15.35 -5.87 -2.65
N TRP A 184 16.37 -6.66 -2.97
CA TRP A 184 16.28 -7.97 -3.58
C TRP A 184 17.02 -9.00 -2.73
N LEU A 185 16.38 -10.14 -2.45
CA LEU A 185 16.97 -11.31 -1.83
C LEU A 185 17.61 -12.19 -2.91
N CYS A 186 18.93 -12.30 -2.89
CA CYS A 186 19.69 -13.24 -3.70
C CYS A 186 19.72 -14.61 -3.02
N LEU A 187 19.07 -15.59 -3.64
CA LEU A 187 19.10 -17.00 -3.29
C LEU A 187 20.38 -17.60 -3.88
N GLY A 188 21.39 -17.78 -3.02
CA GLY A 188 22.63 -18.47 -3.38
C GLY A 188 22.61 -19.92 -2.89
N PRO A 189 23.43 -20.80 -3.50
CA PRO A 189 23.71 -22.10 -2.90
C PRO A 189 24.22 -21.83 -1.49
N ASP A 190 23.56 -22.44 -0.51
CA ASP A 190 23.90 -22.29 0.89
C ASP A 190 25.38 -22.64 1.06
N GLU A 191 26.22 -21.67 1.42
CA GLU A 191 27.65 -21.92 1.68
C GLU A 191 27.83 -22.99 2.78
N ALA A 192 26.79 -23.26 3.59
CA ALA A 192 26.78 -24.33 4.58
C ALA A 192 26.74 -25.76 4.00
N SER A 193 26.46 -25.93 2.69
CA SER A 193 26.50 -27.24 2.04
C SER A 193 27.92 -27.67 1.62
N ALA A 194 28.89 -26.74 1.57
CA ALA A 194 30.23 -27.03 1.07
C ALA A 194 31.09 -27.88 2.04
N ASP A 195 30.72 -27.98 3.31
CA ASP A 195 31.52 -28.67 4.34
C ASP A 195 31.19 -30.18 4.49
N ARG A 196 30.35 -30.76 3.60
CA ARG A 196 29.98 -32.19 3.66
C ARG A 196 30.63 -33.09 2.60
N SER A 197 31.38 -32.57 1.65
CA SER A 197 32.00 -33.40 0.59
C SER A 197 33.47 -33.67 0.89
N GLY A 198 33.70 -34.46 1.94
CA GLY A 198 34.95 -35.18 2.09
C GLY A 198 34.96 -36.38 1.14
N ALA A 199 35.90 -36.35 0.19
CA ALA A 199 36.47 -37.49 -0.55
C ALA A 199 35.48 -38.46 -1.24
N GLY A 200 35.15 -38.15 -2.48
CA GLY A 200 34.51 -39.08 -3.43
C GLY A 200 34.71 -38.56 -4.85
N GLU A 201 35.88 -38.83 -5.41
CA GLU A 201 36.29 -38.45 -6.76
C GLU A 201 35.65 -39.44 -7.74
N GLU A 202 34.42 -39.16 -8.18
CA GLU A 202 33.77 -39.92 -9.27
C GLU A 202 33.23 -38.95 -10.31
N ASP A 203 33.73 -39.12 -11.55
CA ASP A 203 33.36 -38.42 -12.78
C ASP A 203 31.84 -38.25 -12.92
N SER A 204 31.33 -37.09 -12.53
CA SER A 204 29.93 -36.68 -12.75
C SER A 204 29.89 -35.56 -13.78
N ASP A 205 29.80 -35.98 -15.04
CA ASP A 205 29.50 -35.16 -16.20
C ASP A 205 28.09 -34.54 -16.04
N GLY A 206 28.02 -33.21 -15.93
CA GLY A 206 26.78 -32.45 -16.16
C GLY A 206 25.98 -31.97 -14.94
N ALA A 207 26.59 -31.61 -13.81
CA ALA A 207 25.89 -30.82 -12.80
C ALA A 207 25.69 -29.38 -13.34
N GLU A 208 24.51 -29.07 -13.89
CA GLU A 208 24.10 -27.69 -14.21
C GLU A 208 24.31 -26.82 -12.96
N ALA A 209 25.22 -25.85 -13.06
CA ALA A 209 25.51 -24.92 -11.99
C ALA A 209 24.19 -24.24 -11.57
N ILE A 210 23.80 -24.42 -10.30
CA ILE A 210 22.56 -23.87 -9.76
C ILE A 210 22.57 -22.36 -9.97
N GLU A 211 21.71 -21.92 -10.88
CA GLU A 211 21.60 -20.52 -11.27
C GLU A 211 20.99 -19.73 -10.12
N PHE A 212 21.63 -18.63 -9.74
CA PHE A 212 21.19 -17.79 -8.63
C PHE A 212 19.76 -17.26 -8.87
N GLY A 213 18.90 -17.41 -7.86
CA GLY A 213 17.53 -16.88 -7.89
C GLY A 213 17.45 -15.52 -7.20
N TRP A 214 16.60 -14.63 -7.69
CA TRP A 214 16.37 -13.30 -7.11
C TRP A 214 14.92 -13.10 -6.75
N VAL A 215 14.67 -12.63 -5.53
CA VAL A 215 13.33 -12.39 -5.01
C VAL A 215 13.22 -10.93 -4.59
N LEU A 216 12.21 -10.20 -5.07
CA LEU A 216 11.96 -8.84 -4.61
C LEU A 216 11.47 -8.87 -3.16
N VAL A 217 12.08 -8.05 -2.30
CA VAL A 217 11.66 -7.86 -0.91
C VAL A 217 10.93 -6.52 -0.85
N ASP A 218 9.65 -6.52 -0.47
CA ASP A 218 8.91 -5.28 -0.32
C ASP A 218 9.38 -4.56 0.97
N GLY A 219 9.99 -3.39 0.81
CA GLY A 219 10.47 -2.55 1.91
C GLY A 219 9.37 -1.84 2.70
N SER A 220 8.09 -2.12 2.43
CA SER A 220 6.93 -1.46 3.06
C SER A 220 6.77 -1.72 4.56
N SER A 221 7.69 -2.43 5.23
CA SER A 221 7.68 -2.63 6.68
C SER A 221 9.10 -2.80 7.23
N VAL A 222 9.82 -1.68 7.40
CA VAL A 222 10.87 -1.53 8.42
C VAL A 222 10.63 -0.23 9.17
#